data_AF-A0A938VA19-F1
#
_entry.id   AF-A0A938VA19-F1
#
_cell.length_a   1.000
_cell.length_b   1.000
_cell.length_c   1.000
_cell.angle_alpha   90.00
_cell.angle_beta   90.00
_cell.angle_gamma   90.00
#
_symmetry.space_group_name_H-M   'P 1'
#
loop_
_entity.id
_entity.type
_entity.pdbx_description
1 polymer ?
#
loop_
_entity_poly.entity_id
_entity_poly.type
_entity_poly.pdbx_seq_one_letter_code
_entity_poly.pdbx_strand_id
1 'polypeptide(L)'
;METNKLIPLEVLALLILAGCLLLMAAPLRDIPVTVTQPNGTKINCFASGDEYHDWLHDADGFTIIRSEKTGFFSYAVKSRDTVVSSELIVGQVDPRSVGLEPGINISEVEYNRRRVETFPVPETRNAPSTGSINNIVIYIRFNGESEFDESIVTYDDWFNTGVSSQKNYFLEMVYGQLTVNTTRYPATQNNNVVSWQSPNPRNYYQPYNASPNPNGHNCGTPRRTREHTLLLDAVNAVSAQIPADLSIDADNDGYVDNVEFIGRGATDGWAELLWPHRWVLWTYNVSIRGNRVYDYNFQLQHFLASSNTGVICHEFYHTLSAPDLYRYYDTTITPLGPGDAMASNTNPPQHMSAFMKWKYGGWISSIRVIRAFLNAE
;
A
#
# COMPACT_ATOMS: atom_id res chain seq x y z
N MET A 1 -42.66 0.98 32.99
CA MET A 1 -42.08 -0.39 33.10
C MET A 1 -41.64 -0.79 31.71
N GLU A 2 -40.47 -0.33 31.30
CA GLU A 2 -39.89 -0.67 30.00
C GLU A 2 -39.13 -1.99 30.14
N THR A 3 -39.57 -2.99 29.39
CA THR A 3 -38.93 -4.29 29.31
C THR A 3 -37.79 -4.24 28.30
N ASN A 4 -36.55 -4.28 28.79
CA ASN A 4 -35.35 -4.52 27.98
C ASN A 4 -35.48 -5.84 27.21
N LYS A 5 -35.70 -5.76 25.90
CA LYS A 5 -35.54 -6.91 25.00
C LYS A 5 -34.06 -7.05 24.68
N LEU A 6 -33.37 -7.91 25.43
CA LEU A 6 -32.03 -8.35 25.08
C LEU A 6 -32.08 -9.09 23.73
N ILE A 7 -31.28 -8.62 22.78
CA ILE A 7 -31.10 -9.29 21.48
C ILE A 7 -30.37 -10.62 21.76
N PRO A 8 -30.84 -11.77 21.26
CA PRO A 8 -30.17 -13.05 21.46
C PRO A 8 -28.76 -13.01 20.86
N LEU A 9 -27.78 -13.57 21.57
CA LEU A 9 -26.36 -13.60 21.16
C LEU A 9 -26.16 -14.20 19.75
N GLU A 10 -27.07 -15.09 19.34
CA GLU A 10 -27.11 -15.73 18.02
C GLU A 10 -27.47 -14.74 16.89
N VAL A 11 -28.31 -13.74 17.17
CA VAL A 11 -28.67 -12.69 16.21
C VAL A 11 -27.54 -11.67 16.06
N LEU A 12 -26.75 -11.45 17.13
CA LEU A 12 -25.55 -10.61 17.09
C LEU A 12 -24.43 -11.28 16.25
N ALA A 13 -24.28 -12.60 16.34
CA ALA A 13 -23.31 -13.36 15.55
C ALA A 13 -23.63 -13.38 14.04
N LEU A 14 -24.93 -13.41 13.67
CA LEU A 14 -25.37 -13.37 12.27
C LEU A 14 -25.29 -11.95 11.64
N LEU A 15 -25.40 -10.89 12.44
CA LEU A 15 -25.21 -9.51 11.96
C LEU A 15 -23.73 -9.15 11.77
N ILE A 16 -22.80 -9.81 12.47
CA ILE A 16 -21.34 -9.63 12.28
C ILE A 16 -20.87 -10.31 10.98
N LEU A 17 -21.56 -11.36 10.50
CA LEU A 17 -21.17 -12.06 9.26
C LEU A 17 -21.61 -11.34 7.97
N ALA A 18 -22.51 -10.35 8.03
CA ALA A 18 -23.12 -9.76 6.83
C ALA A 18 -22.54 -8.40 6.41
N GLY A 19 -21.43 -7.93 7.02
CA GLY A 19 -20.94 -6.57 6.80
C GLY A 19 -19.42 -6.38 6.76
N CYS A 20 -18.61 -7.43 6.73
CA CYS A 20 -17.17 -7.28 6.50
C CYS A 20 -16.90 -7.15 5.00
N LEU A 21 -16.97 -5.93 4.49
CA LEU A 21 -16.22 -5.57 3.29
C LEU A 21 -14.73 -5.78 3.63
N LEU A 22 -14.18 -6.88 3.13
CA LEU A 22 -12.76 -7.21 3.17
C LEU A 22 -12.01 -6.15 2.34
N LEU A 23 -11.55 -5.08 3.00
CA LEU A 23 -10.75 -4.02 2.38
C LEU A 23 -9.26 -4.35 2.53
N MET A 24 -8.73 -5.10 1.56
CA MET A 24 -7.44 -5.78 1.59
C MET A 24 -6.22 -4.87 1.30
N ALA A 25 -5.17 -4.99 2.11
CA ALA A 25 -3.73 -4.86 1.76
C ALA A 25 -3.06 -6.27 1.80
N ALA A 26 -3.83 -7.29 1.39
CA ALA A 26 -3.28 -8.42 0.63
C ALA A 26 -2.78 -7.88 -0.75
N PRO A 27 -2.26 -8.70 -1.69
CA PRO A 27 -2.07 -8.20 -3.05
C PRO A 27 -3.38 -7.56 -3.47
N LEU A 28 -3.34 -6.31 -3.95
CA LEU A 28 -4.54 -5.64 -4.41
C LEU A 28 -5.15 -6.53 -5.49
N ARG A 29 -6.47 -6.68 -5.42
CA ARG A 29 -7.21 -7.51 -6.37
C ARG A 29 -8.38 -6.73 -6.89
N ASP A 30 -8.58 -6.85 -8.18
CA ASP A 30 -9.77 -6.37 -8.85
C ASP A 30 -10.04 -4.88 -8.59
N ILE A 31 -8.98 -4.06 -8.45
CA ILE A 31 -9.12 -2.62 -8.25
C ILE A 31 -9.64 -2.01 -9.55
N PRO A 32 -10.84 -1.41 -9.58
CA PRO A 32 -11.39 -0.89 -10.83
C PRO A 32 -10.53 0.25 -11.38
N VAL A 33 -10.07 0.10 -12.62
CA VAL A 33 -9.26 1.10 -13.33
C VAL A 33 -9.84 1.33 -14.72
N THR A 34 -9.87 2.59 -15.14
CA THR A 34 -10.19 2.95 -16.53
C THR A 34 -8.91 3.35 -17.26
N VAL A 35 -8.54 2.59 -18.28
CA VAL A 35 -7.42 2.93 -19.17
C VAL A 35 -7.94 3.48 -20.50
N THR A 36 -7.16 4.33 -21.16
CA THR A 36 -7.52 4.93 -22.45
C THR A 36 -6.58 4.42 -23.53
N GLN A 37 -7.14 3.79 -24.56
CA GLN A 37 -6.44 3.35 -25.76
C GLN A 37 -5.90 4.56 -26.54
N PRO A 38 -4.86 4.40 -27.38
CA PRO A 38 -4.33 5.47 -28.22
C PRO A 38 -5.36 6.15 -29.13
N ASN A 39 -6.43 5.44 -29.52
CA ASN A 39 -7.53 5.97 -30.33
C ASN A 39 -8.60 6.71 -29.50
N GLY A 40 -8.39 6.89 -28.19
CA GLY A 40 -9.33 7.56 -27.27
C GLY A 40 -10.40 6.64 -26.68
N THR A 41 -10.49 5.37 -27.10
CA THR A 41 -11.44 4.40 -26.52
C THR A 41 -11.08 4.13 -25.05
N LYS A 42 -12.05 4.26 -24.15
CA LYS A 42 -11.89 3.90 -22.74
C LYS A 42 -12.17 2.41 -22.53
N ILE A 43 -11.32 1.75 -21.77
CA ILE A 43 -11.45 0.35 -21.37
C ILE A 43 -11.58 0.34 -19.84
N ASN A 44 -12.67 -0.24 -19.35
CA ASN A 44 -12.83 -0.54 -17.95
C ASN A 44 -12.16 -1.91 -17.69
N CYS A 45 -11.22 -1.94 -16.78
CA CYS A 45 -10.45 -3.11 -16.42
C CYS A 45 -10.15 -3.07 -14.92
N PHE A 46 -9.31 -3.99 -14.48
CA PHE A 46 -8.92 -4.13 -13.10
C PHE A 46 -7.39 -4.14 -12.98
N ALA A 47 -6.87 -3.54 -11.91
CA ALA A 47 -5.49 -3.70 -11.50
C ALA A 47 -5.42 -4.67 -10.32
N SER A 48 -4.48 -5.60 -10.40
CA SER A 48 -4.16 -6.55 -9.32
C SER A 48 -2.65 -6.65 -9.14
N GLY A 49 -2.16 -6.86 -7.92
CA GLY A 49 -0.72 -6.94 -7.66
C GLY A 49 -0.28 -6.60 -6.26
N ASP A 50 1.01 -6.68 -6.03
CA ASP A 50 1.69 -6.34 -4.79
C ASP A 50 2.86 -5.36 -5.06
N GLU A 51 3.68 -5.06 -4.07
CA GLU A 51 4.82 -4.15 -4.17
C GLU A 51 5.95 -4.64 -5.10
N TYR A 52 5.92 -5.90 -5.53
CA TYR A 52 6.93 -6.53 -6.38
C TYR A 52 6.45 -6.73 -7.82
N HIS A 53 5.14 -6.94 -8.00
CA HIS A 53 4.52 -7.12 -9.29
C HIS A 53 3.02 -6.83 -9.28
N ASP A 54 2.61 -5.94 -10.18
CA ASP A 54 1.22 -5.69 -10.52
C ASP A 54 0.95 -5.81 -12.03
N TRP A 55 -0.32 -6.04 -12.37
CA TRP A 55 -0.81 -6.21 -13.73
C TRP A 55 -2.25 -5.74 -13.87
N LEU A 56 -2.61 -5.41 -15.12
CA LEU A 56 -4.01 -5.17 -15.50
C LEU A 56 -4.65 -6.46 -15.98
N HIS A 57 -5.95 -6.62 -15.79
CA HIS A 57 -6.73 -7.68 -16.41
C HIS A 57 -8.20 -7.26 -16.63
N ASP A 58 -8.89 -7.96 -17.51
CA ASP A 58 -10.34 -7.80 -17.66
C ASP A 58 -11.14 -8.59 -16.60
N ALA A 59 -12.47 -8.50 -16.65
CA ALA A 59 -13.37 -9.19 -15.72
C ALA A 59 -13.29 -10.72 -15.79
N ASP A 60 -12.74 -11.25 -16.87
CA ASP A 60 -12.58 -12.69 -17.11
C ASP A 60 -11.18 -13.20 -16.75
N GLY A 61 -10.31 -12.32 -16.22
CA GLY A 61 -8.96 -12.66 -15.76
C GLY A 61 -7.92 -12.70 -16.87
N PHE A 62 -8.20 -12.13 -18.06
CA PHE A 62 -7.20 -12.01 -19.11
C PHE A 62 -6.28 -10.84 -18.84
N THR A 63 -5.00 -11.12 -18.64
CA THR A 63 -3.98 -10.11 -18.39
C THR A 63 -3.82 -9.16 -19.57
N ILE A 64 -3.75 -7.88 -19.27
CA ILE A 64 -3.66 -6.76 -20.19
C ILE A 64 -2.28 -6.12 -20.06
N ILE A 65 -1.58 -5.98 -21.17
CA ILE A 65 -0.30 -5.29 -21.26
C ILE A 65 -0.38 -4.28 -22.39
N ARG A 66 0.24 -3.13 -22.18
CA ARG A 66 0.37 -2.09 -23.16
C ARG A 66 1.58 -2.37 -24.04
N SER A 67 1.33 -2.48 -25.33
CA SER A 67 2.37 -2.72 -26.32
C SER A 67 3.35 -1.54 -26.35
N GLU A 68 4.63 -1.83 -26.12
CA GLU A 68 5.69 -0.83 -26.31
C GLU A 68 5.77 -0.38 -27.78
N LYS A 69 5.40 -1.24 -28.73
CA LYS A 69 5.46 -0.97 -30.17
C LYS A 69 4.34 -0.07 -30.65
N THR A 70 3.10 -0.34 -30.23
CA THR A 70 1.90 0.33 -30.78
C THR A 70 1.24 1.28 -29.80
N GLY A 71 1.57 1.17 -28.51
CA GLY A 71 0.94 1.92 -27.44
C GLY A 71 -0.45 1.42 -27.03
N PHE A 72 -1.03 0.47 -27.76
CA PHE A 72 -2.34 -0.12 -27.45
C PHE A 72 -2.26 -1.08 -26.28
N PHE A 73 -3.31 -1.08 -25.45
CA PHE A 73 -3.58 -2.14 -24.48
C PHE A 73 -4.05 -3.39 -25.22
N SER A 74 -3.28 -4.45 -25.07
CA SER A 74 -3.50 -5.74 -25.71
C SER A 74 -3.44 -6.85 -24.67
N TYR A 75 -4.02 -8.00 -24.96
CA TYR A 75 -3.92 -9.14 -24.08
C TYR A 75 -2.49 -9.70 -24.04
N ALA A 76 -2.06 -10.15 -22.87
CA ALA A 76 -0.72 -10.67 -22.63
C ALA A 76 -0.57 -12.11 -23.11
N VAL A 77 0.64 -12.46 -23.55
CA VAL A 77 1.05 -13.83 -23.82
C VAL A 77 2.34 -14.16 -23.07
N LYS A 78 2.51 -15.44 -22.71
CA LYS A 78 3.73 -15.93 -22.05
C LYS A 78 4.96 -15.73 -22.93
N SER A 79 6.04 -15.22 -22.34
CA SER A 79 7.37 -15.18 -22.93
C SER A 79 8.39 -15.66 -21.91
N ARG A 80 8.66 -16.97 -21.89
CA ARG A 80 9.48 -17.63 -20.86
C ARG A 80 8.96 -17.31 -19.45
N ASP A 81 9.78 -16.68 -18.62
CA ASP A 81 9.49 -16.28 -17.25
C ASP A 81 8.69 -14.98 -17.14
N THR A 82 8.52 -14.25 -18.25
CA THR A 82 7.79 -12.99 -18.29
C THR A 82 6.54 -13.08 -19.16
N VAL A 83 5.87 -11.94 -19.31
CA VAL A 83 4.72 -11.75 -20.18
C VAL A 83 5.00 -10.59 -21.13
N VAL A 84 4.49 -10.69 -22.35
CA VAL A 84 4.63 -9.64 -23.38
C VAL A 84 3.27 -9.36 -24.03
N SER A 85 3.12 -8.17 -24.59
CA SER A 85 1.94 -7.81 -25.37
C SER A 85 1.78 -8.72 -26.59
N SER A 86 0.58 -9.25 -26.80
CA SER A 86 0.18 -9.85 -28.08
C SER A 86 -0.29 -8.77 -29.07
N GLU A 87 -0.79 -9.21 -30.23
CA GLU A 87 -1.48 -8.37 -31.22
C GLU A 87 -3.00 -8.23 -30.92
N LEU A 88 -3.51 -8.90 -29.89
CA LEU A 88 -4.92 -8.94 -29.53
C LEU A 88 -5.32 -7.69 -28.73
N ILE A 89 -5.81 -6.66 -29.41
CA ILE A 89 -6.19 -5.39 -28.77
C ILE A 89 -7.45 -5.57 -27.90
N VAL A 90 -7.37 -5.12 -26.65
CA VAL A 90 -8.48 -5.20 -25.70
C VAL A 90 -9.67 -4.40 -26.21
N GLY A 91 -10.85 -5.04 -26.19
CA GLY A 91 -12.11 -4.47 -26.69
C GLY A 91 -12.33 -4.65 -28.20
N GLN A 92 -11.39 -5.25 -28.94
CA GLN A 92 -11.56 -5.56 -30.37
C GLN A 92 -11.74 -7.05 -30.66
N VAL A 93 -11.29 -7.92 -29.76
CA VAL A 93 -11.34 -9.37 -29.91
C VAL A 93 -11.70 -10.01 -28.58
N ASP A 94 -12.52 -11.07 -28.62
CA ASP A 94 -12.73 -11.94 -27.47
C ASP A 94 -11.51 -12.87 -27.33
N PRO A 95 -10.71 -12.76 -26.27
CA PRO A 95 -9.50 -13.57 -26.08
C PRO A 95 -9.81 -15.07 -26.03
N ARG A 96 -10.98 -15.49 -25.54
CA ARG A 96 -11.39 -16.91 -25.52
C ARG A 96 -11.58 -17.45 -26.92
N SER A 97 -12.13 -16.64 -27.83
CA SER A 97 -12.41 -17.05 -29.21
C SER A 97 -11.15 -17.38 -30.02
N VAL A 98 -9.99 -16.87 -29.58
CA VAL A 98 -8.69 -17.09 -30.20
C VAL A 98 -7.79 -18.04 -29.39
N GLY A 99 -8.35 -18.71 -28.38
CA GLY A 99 -7.65 -19.72 -27.58
C GLY A 99 -6.64 -19.13 -26.59
N LEU A 100 -6.79 -17.86 -26.21
CA LEU A 100 -6.04 -17.32 -25.08
C LEU A 100 -6.63 -17.88 -23.79
N GLU A 101 -5.77 -18.22 -22.84
CA GLU A 101 -6.17 -18.68 -21.50
C GLU A 101 -6.08 -17.51 -20.49
N PRO A 102 -7.01 -17.42 -19.53
CA PRO A 102 -6.93 -16.42 -18.46
C PRO A 102 -5.78 -16.74 -17.49
N GLY A 103 -5.38 -15.74 -16.68
CA GLY A 103 -4.37 -15.92 -15.64
C GLY A 103 -2.91 -15.97 -16.14
N ILE A 104 -2.64 -15.59 -17.39
CA ILE A 104 -1.27 -15.47 -17.92
C ILE A 104 -0.50 -14.41 -17.12
N ASN A 105 0.52 -14.84 -16.37
CA ASN A 105 1.34 -13.93 -15.57
C ASN A 105 2.84 -14.32 -15.58
N ILE A 106 3.71 -13.53 -14.95
CA ILE A 106 5.15 -13.85 -14.77
C ILE A 106 5.33 -15.18 -14.04
N SER A 107 6.50 -15.82 -14.15
CA SER A 107 6.79 -17.07 -13.42
C SER A 107 7.09 -16.81 -11.95
N GLU A 108 6.98 -17.85 -11.12
CA GLU A 108 7.37 -17.79 -9.70
C GLU A 108 8.84 -17.40 -9.55
N VAL A 109 9.69 -17.85 -10.48
CA VAL A 109 11.12 -17.54 -10.50
C VAL A 109 11.34 -16.04 -10.72
N GLU A 110 10.67 -15.46 -11.72
CA GLU A 110 10.76 -14.02 -11.99
C GLU A 110 10.18 -13.19 -10.84
N TYR A 111 9.05 -13.62 -10.28
CA TYR A 111 8.46 -12.99 -9.11
C TYR A 111 9.43 -12.97 -7.91
N ASN A 112 9.99 -14.13 -7.55
CA ASN A 112 10.93 -14.25 -6.43
C ASN A 112 12.22 -13.46 -6.68
N ARG A 113 12.67 -13.39 -7.94
CA ARG A 113 13.81 -12.54 -8.33
C ARG A 113 13.52 -11.07 -8.05
N ARG A 114 12.37 -10.55 -8.50
CA ARG A 114 11.93 -9.17 -8.23
C ARG A 114 11.82 -8.91 -6.72
N ARG A 115 11.28 -9.86 -5.96
CA ARG A 115 11.16 -9.76 -4.51
C ARG A 115 12.50 -9.57 -3.80
N VAL A 116 13.48 -10.39 -4.13
CA VAL A 116 14.82 -10.32 -3.53
C VAL A 116 15.57 -9.06 -3.96
N GLU A 117 15.42 -8.64 -5.22
CA GLU A 117 16.12 -7.47 -5.76
C GLU A 117 15.54 -6.12 -5.29
N THR A 118 14.22 -6.03 -5.12
CA THR A 118 13.55 -4.78 -4.72
C THR A 118 13.72 -4.51 -3.22
N PHE A 119 13.77 -5.56 -2.39
CA PHE A 119 13.80 -5.43 -0.93
C PHE A 119 14.78 -6.38 -0.25
N PRO A 120 16.03 -5.96 0.00
CA PRO A 120 16.78 -6.54 1.10
C PRO A 120 16.03 -6.19 2.40
N VAL A 121 15.50 -7.19 3.11
CA VAL A 121 14.94 -7.01 4.46
C VAL A 121 16.03 -6.36 5.31
N PRO A 122 15.86 -5.13 5.81
CA PRO A 122 16.86 -4.53 6.68
C PRO A 122 17.09 -5.42 7.90
N GLU A 123 18.34 -5.62 8.29
CA GLU A 123 18.68 -6.42 9.47
C GLU A 123 18.19 -5.77 10.78
N THR A 124 17.83 -4.47 10.74
CA THR A 124 17.43 -3.65 11.89
C THR A 124 16.16 -2.85 11.62
N ARG A 125 15.40 -2.58 12.69
CA ARG A 125 14.21 -1.72 12.67
C ARG A 125 14.63 -0.25 12.82
N ASN A 126 14.04 0.66 12.05
CA ASN A 126 14.34 2.12 12.10
C ASN A 126 13.44 2.90 13.08
N ALA A 127 12.67 2.21 13.92
CA ALA A 127 11.72 2.83 14.83
C ALA A 127 11.55 1.97 16.08
N PRO A 128 11.24 2.53 17.24
CA PRO A 128 11.00 1.73 18.43
C PRO A 128 9.64 1.00 18.37
N SER A 129 9.56 -0.25 18.84
CA SER A 129 8.25 -0.91 19.02
C SER A 129 7.46 -0.40 20.22
N THR A 130 8.05 0.40 21.10
CA THR A 130 7.40 0.83 22.34
C THR A 130 7.60 2.31 22.59
N GLY A 131 6.73 2.92 23.39
CA GLY A 131 6.75 4.35 23.66
C GLY A 131 5.85 5.11 22.68
N SER A 132 6.36 6.21 22.14
CA SER A 132 5.61 7.06 21.22
C SER A 132 6.41 7.28 19.94
N ILE A 133 5.78 7.01 18.80
CA ILE A 133 6.29 7.37 17.47
C ILE A 133 5.48 8.57 16.96
N ASN A 134 6.16 9.52 16.32
CA ASN A 134 5.51 10.58 15.54
C ASN A 134 5.65 10.30 14.05
N ASN A 135 4.63 9.67 13.46
CA ASN A 135 4.53 9.42 12.03
C ASN A 135 4.40 10.76 11.28
N ILE A 136 5.22 10.98 10.26
CA ILE A 136 5.22 12.20 9.44
C ILE A 136 4.56 11.89 8.10
N VAL A 137 3.38 12.46 7.86
CA VAL A 137 2.72 12.37 6.56
C VAL A 137 3.07 13.57 5.69
N ILE A 138 3.50 13.32 4.45
CA ILE A 138 3.83 14.33 3.45
C ILE A 138 2.91 14.16 2.23
N TYR A 139 2.06 15.15 1.97
CA TYR A 139 1.15 15.14 0.82
C TYR A 139 1.83 15.65 -0.46
N ILE A 140 1.63 14.94 -1.55
CA ILE A 140 2.23 15.22 -2.86
C ILE A 140 1.14 15.31 -3.93
N ARG A 141 1.19 16.33 -4.78
CA ARG A 141 0.45 16.38 -6.05
C ARG A 141 1.41 16.57 -7.22
N PHE A 142 0.96 16.25 -8.43
CA PHE A 142 1.79 16.41 -9.63
C PHE A 142 1.49 17.73 -10.36
N ASN A 143 2.43 18.16 -11.20
CA ASN A 143 2.24 19.37 -11.99
C ASN A 143 1.00 19.24 -12.90
N GLY A 144 0.19 20.29 -12.97
CA GLY A 144 -1.08 20.32 -13.71
C GLY A 144 -2.28 19.75 -12.94
N GLU A 145 -2.07 19.17 -11.76
CA GLU A 145 -3.17 18.71 -10.89
C GLU A 145 -3.64 19.83 -9.96
N SER A 146 -4.95 19.92 -9.74
CA SER A 146 -5.54 20.68 -8.62
C SER A 146 -5.08 20.18 -7.24
N GLU A 147 -5.53 20.83 -6.15
CA GLU A 147 -5.29 20.34 -4.80
C GLU A 147 -6.15 19.11 -4.45
N PHE A 148 -5.79 18.40 -3.39
CA PHE A 148 -6.66 17.40 -2.76
C PHE A 148 -8.05 17.99 -2.47
N ASP A 149 -9.07 17.18 -2.71
CA ASP A 149 -10.49 17.52 -2.56
C ASP A 149 -11.11 16.95 -1.28
N GLU A 150 -10.39 16.10 -0.55
CA GLU A 150 -10.81 15.60 0.75
C GLU A 150 -10.45 16.55 1.89
N SER A 151 -11.31 16.58 2.91
CA SER A 151 -11.04 17.31 4.14
C SER A 151 -9.94 16.63 4.95
N ILE A 152 -9.10 17.44 5.60
CA ILE A 152 -8.11 16.94 6.55
C ILE A 152 -8.73 16.15 7.70
N VAL A 153 -9.99 16.44 8.06
CA VAL A 153 -10.71 15.73 9.13
C VAL A 153 -10.83 14.24 8.81
N THR A 154 -11.07 13.89 7.53
CA THR A 154 -11.13 12.49 7.09
C THR A 154 -9.82 11.76 7.36
N TYR A 155 -8.69 12.38 7.01
CA TYR A 155 -7.36 11.82 7.29
C TYR A 155 -7.07 11.80 8.80
N ASP A 156 -7.48 12.84 9.55
CA ASP A 156 -7.30 12.84 11.00
C ASP A 156 -8.08 11.72 11.68
N ASP A 157 -9.27 11.40 11.19
CA ASP A 157 -10.04 10.27 11.67
C ASP A 157 -9.35 8.93 11.40
N TRP A 158 -8.73 8.74 10.24
CA TRP A 158 -8.00 7.50 9.94
C TRP A 158 -6.71 7.35 10.75
N PHE A 159 -6.00 8.44 11.03
CA PHE A 159 -4.70 8.38 11.69
C PHE A 159 -4.77 8.56 13.21
N ASN A 160 -5.52 9.55 13.70
CA ASN A 160 -5.43 10.03 15.09
C ASN A 160 -6.74 9.91 15.88
N THR A 161 -7.87 10.41 15.34
CA THR A 161 -9.07 10.75 16.13
C THR A 161 -10.20 9.75 16.02
N GLY A 162 -10.29 9.03 14.91
CA GLY A 162 -11.37 8.08 14.67
C GLY A 162 -11.32 6.92 15.67
N VAL A 163 -12.48 6.35 15.96
CA VAL A 163 -12.59 5.15 16.82
C VAL A 163 -11.71 4.03 16.26
N SER A 164 -11.78 3.81 14.96
CA SER A 164 -10.91 2.92 14.20
C SER A 164 -9.82 3.74 13.50
N SER A 165 -8.86 4.25 14.27
CA SER A 165 -7.68 5.00 13.77
C SER A 165 -6.39 4.21 13.95
N GLN A 166 -5.32 4.58 13.24
CA GLN A 166 -3.98 3.99 13.40
C GLN A 166 -3.53 4.08 14.86
N LYS A 167 -3.71 5.24 15.48
CA LYS A 167 -3.39 5.47 16.88
C LYS A 167 -4.13 4.49 17.81
N ASN A 168 -5.46 4.42 17.69
CA ASN A 168 -6.27 3.55 18.55
C ASN A 168 -6.00 2.07 18.29
N TYR A 169 -5.74 1.70 17.03
CA TYR A 169 -5.37 0.35 16.66
C TYR A 169 -4.09 -0.07 17.38
N PHE A 170 -2.98 0.67 17.28
CA PHE A 170 -1.74 0.27 17.96
C PHE A 170 -1.88 0.30 19.50
N LEU A 171 -2.61 1.28 20.05
CA LEU A 171 -2.90 1.30 21.49
C LEU A 171 -3.61 0.01 21.96
N GLU A 172 -4.63 -0.44 21.24
CA GLU A 172 -5.34 -1.68 21.55
C GLU A 172 -4.45 -2.91 21.32
N MET A 173 -3.86 -2.99 20.14
CA MET A 173 -3.18 -4.17 19.62
C MET A 173 -1.97 -4.59 20.41
N VAL A 174 -1.26 -3.60 20.97
CA VAL A 174 0.00 -3.82 21.66
C VAL A 174 -0.10 -3.53 23.16
N TYR A 175 -1.33 -3.50 23.69
CA TYR A 175 -1.61 -3.33 25.12
C TYR A 175 -1.08 -2.00 25.68
N GLY A 176 -1.24 -0.92 24.92
CA GLY A 176 -0.81 0.43 25.29
C GLY A 176 0.70 0.64 25.27
N GLN A 177 1.49 -0.33 24.77
CA GLN A 177 2.94 -0.22 24.74
C GLN A 177 3.46 0.73 23.66
N LEU A 178 2.68 1.01 22.62
CA LEU A 178 3.04 1.91 21.52
C LEU A 178 1.90 2.88 21.27
N THR A 179 2.23 4.17 21.19
CA THR A 179 1.34 5.22 20.69
C THR A 179 1.91 5.76 19.38
N VAL A 180 1.11 5.71 18.32
CA VAL A 180 1.47 6.32 17.03
C VAL A 180 0.67 7.62 16.90
N ASN A 181 1.36 8.76 16.85
CA ASN A 181 0.74 10.05 16.55
C ASN A 181 1.15 10.47 15.16
N THR A 182 0.23 11.00 14.36
CA THR A 182 0.53 11.45 13.00
C THR A 182 0.46 12.96 12.89
N THR A 183 1.55 13.57 12.41
CA THR A 183 1.61 14.96 11.97
C THR A 183 1.68 15.03 10.46
N ARG A 184 1.29 16.17 9.87
CA ARG A 184 1.02 16.27 8.43
C ARG A 184 1.61 17.53 7.84
N TYR A 185 2.19 17.39 6.65
CA TYR A 185 2.85 18.48 5.96
C TYR A 185 2.59 18.45 4.44
N PRO A 186 2.51 19.62 3.78
CA PRO A 186 2.46 20.97 4.35
C PRO A 186 1.29 21.23 5.31
N ALA A 187 1.36 22.33 6.06
CA ALA A 187 0.27 22.74 6.95
C ALA A 187 -1.04 22.97 6.16
N THR A 188 -2.14 22.47 6.71
CA THR A 188 -3.46 22.55 6.07
C THR A 188 -3.97 23.98 5.98
N GLN A 189 -4.85 24.23 5.01
CA GLN A 189 -5.52 25.53 4.85
C GLN A 189 -7.02 25.32 4.75
N ASN A 190 -7.80 26.07 5.52
CA ASN A 190 -9.28 26.01 5.52
C ASN A 190 -9.84 24.59 5.67
N ASN A 191 -9.25 23.76 6.56
CA ASN A 191 -9.59 22.35 6.77
C ASN A 191 -9.41 21.43 5.54
N ASN A 192 -8.66 21.87 4.54
CA ASN A 192 -8.30 21.08 3.37
C ASN A 192 -6.84 20.65 3.45
N VAL A 193 -6.57 19.47 2.90
CA VAL A 193 -5.20 19.00 2.65
C VAL A 193 -4.51 19.99 1.72
N VAL A 194 -3.28 20.35 2.07
CA VAL A 194 -2.36 21.08 1.19
C VAL A 194 -1.21 20.14 0.89
N SER A 195 -0.75 20.13 -0.35
CA SER A 195 0.34 19.27 -0.80
C SER A 195 1.51 20.06 -1.36
N TRP A 196 2.68 19.45 -1.34
CA TRP A 196 3.79 19.90 -2.17
C TRP A 196 3.52 19.47 -3.63
N GLN A 197 3.74 20.39 -4.57
CA GLN A 197 3.57 20.11 -5.99
C GLN A 197 4.90 19.72 -6.62
N SER A 198 4.98 18.50 -7.15
CA SER A 198 6.09 18.07 -8.00
C SER A 198 6.18 18.98 -9.23
N PRO A 199 7.40 19.38 -9.65
CA PRO A 199 7.60 20.15 -10.89
C PRO A 199 7.23 19.35 -12.14
N ASN A 200 7.28 18.01 -12.04
CA ASN A 200 6.92 17.11 -13.13
C ASN A 200 5.45 16.69 -13.05
N PRO A 201 4.78 16.55 -14.21
CA PRO A 201 3.43 15.99 -14.29
C PRO A 201 3.42 14.48 -13.98
N ARG A 202 2.26 13.92 -13.64
CA ARG A 202 2.12 12.51 -13.26
C ARG A 202 2.72 11.54 -14.28
N ASN A 203 2.57 11.83 -15.57
CA ASN A 203 3.07 10.96 -16.65
C ASN A 203 4.61 10.82 -16.69
N TYR A 204 5.34 11.72 -16.04
CA TYR A 204 6.77 11.57 -15.81
C TYR A 204 7.09 10.41 -14.86
N TYR A 205 6.20 10.09 -13.93
CA TYR A 205 6.37 9.01 -12.96
C TYR A 205 5.71 7.71 -13.42
N GLN A 206 5.30 7.65 -14.70
CA GLN A 206 4.69 6.48 -15.32
C GLN A 206 5.67 5.85 -16.33
N PRO A 207 5.45 4.58 -16.72
CA PRO A 207 6.23 3.91 -17.75
C PRO A 207 6.28 4.67 -19.09
N TYR A 208 7.44 4.66 -19.71
CA TYR A 208 7.71 5.26 -21.01
C TYR A 208 6.93 4.54 -22.12
N ASN A 209 6.43 5.31 -23.08
CA ASN A 209 5.96 4.78 -24.35
C ASN A 209 6.02 5.85 -25.44
N ALA A 210 6.43 5.49 -26.64
CA ALA A 210 6.62 6.44 -27.74
C ALA A 210 5.36 7.26 -28.10
N SER A 211 4.15 6.70 -27.95
CA SER A 211 2.89 7.40 -28.23
C SER A 211 1.77 6.69 -27.48
N PRO A 212 1.63 6.96 -26.16
CA PRO A 212 1.08 8.20 -25.62
C PRO A 212 1.83 8.80 -24.43
N ASN A 213 2.93 8.19 -23.94
CA ASN A 213 3.68 8.72 -22.80
C ASN A 213 5.19 8.83 -23.07
N PRO A 214 5.60 9.71 -23.98
CA PRO A 214 7.02 9.89 -24.30
C PRO A 214 7.80 10.51 -23.13
N ASN A 215 7.11 11.03 -22.10
CA ASN A 215 7.70 11.61 -20.90
C ASN A 215 7.99 10.57 -19.80
N GLY A 216 7.49 9.35 -19.93
CA GLY A 216 7.63 8.30 -18.92
C GLY A 216 9.05 7.77 -18.76
N HIS A 217 9.22 6.77 -17.90
CA HIS A 217 10.51 6.12 -17.62
C HIS A 217 10.54 4.65 -18.05
N ASN A 218 11.73 4.16 -18.36
CA ASN A 218 11.95 2.72 -18.44
C ASN A 218 12.00 2.11 -17.02
N CYS A 219 11.86 0.79 -16.91
CA CYS A 219 11.97 0.07 -15.64
C CYS A 219 13.39 0.14 -15.04
N GLY A 220 13.54 -0.27 -13.78
CA GLY A 220 14.83 -0.36 -13.08
C GLY A 220 15.35 1.01 -12.61
N THR A 221 16.63 1.32 -12.90
CA THR A 221 17.30 2.53 -12.38
C THR A 221 16.56 3.84 -12.70
N PRO A 222 16.06 4.10 -13.92
CA PRO A 222 15.32 5.33 -14.21
C PRO A 222 14.06 5.52 -13.35
N ARG A 223 13.30 4.44 -13.10
CA ARG A 223 12.15 4.45 -12.19
C ARG A 223 12.59 4.88 -10.79
N ARG A 224 13.54 4.13 -10.19
CA ARG A 224 14.04 4.39 -8.83
C ARG A 224 14.52 5.82 -8.67
N THR A 225 15.31 6.31 -9.62
CA THR A 225 15.84 7.68 -9.55
C THR A 225 14.72 8.71 -9.55
N ARG A 226 13.68 8.55 -10.39
CA ARG A 226 12.55 9.50 -10.41
C ARG A 226 11.77 9.48 -9.11
N GLU A 227 11.52 8.30 -8.55
CA GLU A 227 10.83 8.14 -7.27
C GLU A 227 11.62 8.76 -6.13
N HIS A 228 12.89 8.37 -5.98
CA HIS A 228 13.73 8.87 -4.90
C HIS A 228 13.95 10.39 -5.00
N THR A 229 13.99 10.96 -6.21
CA THR A 229 14.02 12.41 -6.41
C THR A 229 12.71 13.07 -5.99
N LEU A 230 11.56 12.49 -6.34
CA LEU A 230 10.24 12.99 -5.91
C LEU A 230 10.18 13.10 -4.38
N LEU A 231 10.60 12.04 -3.68
CA LEU A 231 10.56 11.97 -2.22
C LEU A 231 11.59 12.89 -1.56
N LEU A 232 12.81 12.96 -2.12
CA LEU A 232 13.85 13.92 -1.73
C LEU A 232 13.32 15.36 -1.77
N ASP A 233 12.73 15.75 -2.90
CA ASP A 233 12.24 17.11 -3.12
C ASP A 233 11.06 17.44 -2.18
N ALA A 234 10.15 16.48 -1.99
CA ALA A 234 9.02 16.62 -1.06
C ALA A 234 9.50 16.81 0.38
N VAL A 235 10.44 15.99 0.86
CA VAL A 235 11.03 16.12 2.20
C VAL A 235 11.72 17.46 2.37
N ASN A 236 12.56 17.86 1.40
CA ASN A 236 13.25 19.14 1.44
C ASN A 236 12.27 20.33 1.54
N ALA A 237 11.16 20.28 0.80
CA ALA A 237 10.15 21.33 0.79
C ALA A 237 9.41 21.52 2.12
N VAL A 238 9.25 20.45 2.90
CA VAL A 238 8.50 20.48 4.16
C VAL A 238 9.36 20.43 5.42
N SER A 239 10.64 20.06 5.30
CA SER A 239 11.55 19.84 6.44
C SER A 239 11.55 20.99 7.46
N ALA A 240 11.56 22.24 7.00
CA ALA A 240 11.55 23.43 7.85
C ALA A 240 10.20 23.72 8.53
N GLN A 241 9.11 23.09 8.06
CA GLN A 241 7.76 23.21 8.64
C GLN A 241 7.54 22.25 9.81
N ILE A 242 8.38 21.22 9.93
CA ILE A 242 8.29 20.21 10.99
C ILE A 242 8.80 20.82 12.30
N PRO A 243 7.98 20.87 13.37
CA PRO A 243 8.34 21.52 14.63
C PRO A 243 9.62 20.94 15.23
N ALA A 244 10.47 21.83 15.76
CA ALA A 244 11.76 21.47 16.33
C ALA A 244 11.65 20.67 17.64
N ASP A 245 10.50 20.69 18.30
CA ASP A 245 10.19 19.96 19.53
C ASP A 245 9.46 18.62 19.30
N LEU A 246 9.05 18.33 18.06
CA LEU A 246 8.52 17.00 17.71
C LEU A 246 9.65 15.98 17.79
N SER A 247 9.53 14.91 18.57
CA SER A 247 10.51 13.80 18.55
C SER A 247 10.26 12.95 17.31
N ILE A 248 11.25 12.80 16.42
CA ILE A 248 11.10 12.07 15.14
C ILE A 248 12.10 10.93 15.00
N ASP A 249 12.87 10.68 16.05
CA ASP A 249 13.89 9.64 16.19
C ASP A 249 13.84 9.28 17.67
N ALA A 250 12.91 8.38 18.00
CA ALA A 250 12.55 8.10 19.38
C ALA A 250 13.53 7.14 20.06
N ASP A 251 14.28 6.33 19.29
CA ASP A 251 15.32 5.43 19.77
C ASP A 251 16.76 5.96 19.57
N ASN A 252 16.92 7.12 18.95
CA ASN A 252 18.19 7.82 18.70
C ASN A 252 19.15 7.03 17.81
N ASP A 253 18.63 6.33 16.81
CA ASP A 253 19.41 5.56 15.84
C ASP A 253 19.94 6.41 14.67
N GLY A 254 19.53 7.70 14.63
CA GLY A 254 19.92 8.66 13.60
C GLY A 254 19.02 8.63 12.36
N TYR A 255 17.93 7.85 12.38
CA TYR A 255 16.91 7.78 11.34
C TYR A 255 15.61 8.41 11.80
N VAL A 256 14.79 8.84 10.84
CA VAL A 256 13.43 9.28 11.14
C VAL A 256 12.54 8.06 11.33
N ASP A 257 11.84 7.96 12.47
CA ASP A 257 11.05 6.78 12.86
C ASP A 257 10.09 6.30 11.74
N ASN A 258 9.33 7.23 11.15
CA ASN A 258 8.51 6.94 9.98
C ASN A 258 8.20 8.19 9.15
N VAL A 259 8.23 8.03 7.83
CA VAL A 259 7.69 9.01 6.87
C VAL A 259 6.73 8.31 5.92
N GLU A 260 5.52 8.84 5.80
CA GLU A 260 4.49 8.35 4.90
C GLU A 260 4.18 9.41 3.83
N PHE A 261 4.32 9.05 2.56
CA PHE A 261 4.00 9.91 1.44
C PHE A 261 2.62 9.57 0.90
N ILE A 262 1.76 10.58 0.77
CA ILE A 262 0.43 10.42 0.18
C ILE A 262 0.36 11.20 -1.13
N GLY A 263 0.38 10.49 -2.25
CA GLY A 263 0.22 11.05 -3.58
C GLY A 263 -1.25 11.28 -3.92
N ARG A 264 -1.57 12.39 -4.59
CA ARG A 264 -2.93 12.69 -5.06
C ARG A 264 -3.45 11.62 -6.02
N GLY A 265 -4.76 11.45 -6.15
CA GLY A 265 -5.42 10.66 -7.19
C GLY A 265 -5.48 9.14 -6.98
N ALA A 266 -5.84 8.41 -8.03
CA ALA A 266 -5.96 6.95 -8.05
C ALA A 266 -4.73 6.26 -8.65
N THR A 267 -4.66 4.95 -8.41
CA THR A 267 -3.86 4.03 -9.22
C THR A 267 -4.38 4.08 -10.66
N ASP A 268 -3.51 4.31 -11.64
CA ASP A 268 -3.85 4.29 -13.06
C ASP A 268 -3.58 2.92 -13.70
N GLY A 269 -3.34 1.90 -12.87
CA GLY A 269 -3.12 0.52 -13.28
C GLY A 269 -1.83 0.29 -14.05
N TRP A 270 -0.90 1.26 -14.02
CA TRP A 270 0.45 1.08 -14.54
C TRP A 270 1.47 1.08 -13.40
N ALA A 271 1.86 -0.13 -13.05
CA ALA A 271 3.09 -0.56 -12.40
C ALA A 271 4.25 0.43 -12.54
N GLU A 272 4.59 1.08 -11.45
CA GLU A 272 5.65 0.56 -10.56
C GLU A 272 6.10 1.65 -9.57
N LEU A 273 5.83 2.94 -9.81
CA LEU A 273 6.21 4.04 -8.89
C LEU A 273 5.06 4.50 -7.98
N LEU A 274 3.86 4.68 -8.56
CA LEU A 274 2.72 5.26 -7.84
C LEU A 274 1.87 4.23 -7.12
N TRP A 275 2.20 2.95 -7.22
CA TRP A 275 1.50 1.90 -6.49
C TRP A 275 1.85 2.00 -5.00
N PRO A 276 0.90 1.74 -4.08
CA PRO A 276 1.20 1.68 -2.66
C PRO A 276 2.31 0.68 -2.35
N HIS A 277 3.32 1.11 -1.57
CA HIS A 277 4.41 0.25 -1.16
C HIS A 277 5.19 0.89 0.00
N ARG A 278 5.98 0.08 0.72
CA ARG A 278 7.04 0.55 1.61
C ARG A 278 8.39 0.36 0.92
N TRP A 279 9.33 1.31 0.99
CA TRP A 279 10.71 1.13 0.50
C TRP A 279 11.72 1.97 1.29
N VAL A 280 12.98 1.96 0.84
CA VAL A 280 14.11 2.65 1.46
C VAL A 280 14.75 3.65 0.49
N LEU A 281 14.90 4.89 0.93
CA LEU A 281 15.43 6.01 0.17
C LEU A 281 16.97 6.00 0.15
N TRP A 282 17.57 4.97 -0.44
CA TRP A 282 19.04 4.80 -0.42
C TRP A 282 19.80 5.60 -1.50
N THR A 283 19.13 5.97 -2.61
CA THR A 283 19.76 6.75 -3.70
C THR A 283 20.27 8.11 -3.23
N TYR A 284 19.59 8.73 -2.26
CA TYR A 284 19.92 10.06 -1.76
C TYR A 284 19.96 10.05 -0.23
N ASN A 285 20.80 10.92 0.34
CA ASN A 285 20.75 11.22 1.76
C ASN A 285 19.93 12.49 1.94
N VAL A 286 18.72 12.34 2.47
CA VAL A 286 17.88 13.45 2.90
C VAL A 286 17.57 13.30 4.37
N SER A 287 17.49 14.43 5.07
CA SER A 287 17.34 14.45 6.52
C SER A 287 16.31 15.48 6.95
N ILE A 288 15.63 15.19 8.05
CA ILE A 288 14.82 16.15 8.79
C ILE A 288 15.56 16.41 10.10
N ARG A 289 16.01 17.66 10.30
CA ARG A 289 16.75 18.07 11.51
C ARG A 289 17.99 17.19 11.84
N GLY A 290 18.67 16.69 10.80
CA GLY A 290 19.88 15.87 10.94
C GLY A 290 19.62 14.36 10.93
N ASN A 291 18.40 13.91 11.21
CA ASN A 291 18.04 12.49 11.19
C ASN A 291 17.67 12.07 9.77
N ARG A 292 18.20 10.94 9.31
CA ARG A 292 18.05 10.48 7.93
C ARG A 292 16.66 9.92 7.69
N VAL A 293 15.97 10.44 6.67
CA VAL A 293 14.79 9.75 6.12
C VAL A 293 15.32 8.59 5.28
N TYR A 294 15.00 7.37 5.69
CA TYR A 294 15.45 6.16 5.02
C TYR A 294 14.27 5.27 4.68
N ASP A 295 13.60 4.71 5.68
CA ASP A 295 12.36 3.97 5.49
C ASP A 295 11.18 4.90 5.23
N TYR A 296 10.33 4.53 4.26
CA TYR A 296 9.09 5.24 3.98
C TYR A 296 7.97 4.32 3.51
N ASN A 297 6.74 4.75 3.74
CA ASN A 297 5.54 4.23 3.08
C ASN A 297 5.11 5.21 1.99
N PHE A 298 4.62 4.71 0.86
CA PHE A 298 3.99 5.48 -0.20
C PHE A 298 2.57 4.98 -0.39
N GLN A 299 1.61 5.89 -0.41
CA GLN A 299 0.18 5.63 -0.55
C GLN A 299 -0.44 6.60 -1.55
N LEU A 300 -1.60 6.25 -2.09
CA LEU A 300 -2.39 7.14 -2.96
C LEU A 300 -3.71 7.54 -2.31
N GLN A 301 -4.13 8.76 -2.57
CA GLN A 301 -5.37 9.37 -2.09
C GLN A 301 -6.59 8.45 -2.23
N HIS A 302 -6.91 8.02 -3.46
CA HIS A 302 -8.11 7.22 -3.70
C HIS A 302 -7.96 5.80 -3.15
N PHE A 303 -6.73 5.31 -3.04
CA PHE A 303 -6.45 4.02 -2.43
C PHE A 303 -6.69 4.06 -0.92
N LEU A 304 -6.29 5.12 -0.22
CA LEU A 304 -6.64 5.30 1.17
C LEU A 304 -8.16 5.47 1.36
N ALA A 305 -8.83 6.20 0.47
CA ALA A 305 -10.28 6.36 0.51
C ALA A 305 -11.05 5.04 0.30
N SER A 306 -10.49 4.08 -0.44
CA SER A 306 -11.09 2.75 -0.62
C SER A 306 -10.75 1.79 0.51
N SER A 307 -9.61 1.94 1.18
CA SER A 307 -9.01 0.89 2.01
C SER A 307 -8.89 1.26 3.50
N ASN A 308 -9.08 2.54 3.82
CA ASN A 308 -9.18 3.15 5.15
C ASN A 308 -8.03 2.74 6.11
N THR A 309 -8.30 2.76 7.43
CA THR A 309 -7.35 2.53 8.51
C THR A 309 -6.61 1.18 8.44
N GLY A 310 -7.21 0.16 7.82
CA GLY A 310 -6.63 -1.19 7.76
C GLY A 310 -5.29 -1.25 7.02
N VAL A 311 -5.21 -0.58 5.88
CA VAL A 311 -3.98 -0.45 5.08
C VAL A 311 -2.96 0.41 5.80
N ILE A 312 -3.38 1.55 6.35
CA ILE A 312 -2.50 2.44 7.12
C ILE A 312 -1.81 1.69 8.28
N CYS A 313 -2.54 0.79 8.95
CA CYS A 313 -2.00 -0.01 10.04
C CYS A 313 -1.05 -1.12 9.56
N HIS A 314 -1.34 -1.74 8.43
CA HIS A 314 -0.50 -2.76 7.79
C HIS A 314 0.84 -2.17 7.36
N GLU A 315 0.78 -1.06 6.64
CA GLU A 315 1.93 -0.36 6.08
C GLU A 315 2.86 0.16 7.17
N PHE A 316 2.29 0.73 8.24
CA PHE A 316 3.08 1.13 9.39
C PHE A 316 3.70 -0.08 10.12
N TYR A 317 3.08 -1.26 10.06
CA TYR A 317 3.69 -2.43 10.69
C TYR A 317 4.95 -2.90 9.93
N HIS A 318 5.04 -2.65 8.63
CA HIS A 318 6.29 -2.82 7.88
C HIS A 318 7.41 -1.90 8.37
N THR A 319 7.10 -0.67 8.79
CA THR A 319 8.08 0.23 9.44
C THR A 319 8.67 -0.41 10.69
N LEU A 320 7.85 -1.18 11.41
CA LEU A 320 8.29 -1.97 12.56
C LEU A 320 8.83 -3.36 12.16
N SER A 321 9.25 -3.53 10.92
CA SER A 321 9.89 -4.74 10.36
C SER A 321 9.00 -5.98 10.27
N ALA A 322 7.68 -5.84 10.31
CA ALA A 322 6.79 -6.97 10.04
C ALA A 322 6.82 -7.32 8.54
N PRO A 323 6.97 -8.60 8.17
CA PRO A 323 6.77 -9.05 6.79
C PRO A 323 5.28 -9.25 6.51
N ASP A 324 4.94 -9.24 5.22
CA ASP A 324 3.67 -9.82 4.78
C ASP A 324 3.60 -11.31 5.02
N LEU A 325 2.36 -11.76 5.20
CA LEU A 325 1.99 -13.14 5.46
C LEU A 325 1.09 -13.72 4.36
N TYR A 326 0.68 -12.92 3.39
CA TYR A 326 -0.04 -13.41 2.22
C TYR A 326 0.90 -14.11 1.24
N ARG A 327 0.30 -14.92 0.38
CA ARG A 327 1.01 -15.56 -0.73
C ARG A 327 0.88 -14.69 -1.96
N TYR A 328 1.98 -14.61 -2.68
CA TYR A 328 2.08 -13.74 -3.83
C TYR A 328 1.94 -14.48 -5.17
N TYR A 329 2.37 -15.75 -5.23
CA TYR A 329 2.32 -16.57 -6.45
C TYR A 329 1.19 -17.62 -6.40
N ASP A 330 1.28 -18.57 -5.48
CA ASP A 330 0.22 -19.57 -5.27
C ASP A 330 -0.84 -19.01 -4.31
N THR A 331 -1.93 -18.50 -4.90
CA THR A 331 -3.05 -17.93 -4.15
C THR A 331 -4.25 -18.85 -4.06
N THR A 332 -4.08 -20.14 -4.38
CA THR A 332 -5.13 -21.15 -4.26
C THR A 332 -5.55 -21.38 -2.80
N ILE A 333 -4.69 -20.99 -1.86
CA ILE A 333 -4.98 -20.96 -0.43
C ILE A 333 -4.52 -19.65 0.20
N THR A 334 -5.27 -19.18 1.19
CA THR A 334 -4.92 -18.01 2.02
C THR A 334 -4.81 -18.48 3.48
N PRO A 335 -3.64 -18.99 3.91
CA PRO A 335 -3.53 -19.76 5.15
C PRO A 335 -3.84 -18.96 6.43
N LEU A 336 -3.59 -17.63 6.41
CA LEU A 336 -3.96 -16.73 7.51
C LEU A 336 -5.22 -15.92 7.21
N GLY A 337 -5.30 -15.32 6.02
CA GLY A 337 -6.44 -14.52 5.58
C GLY A 337 -6.83 -13.46 6.62
N PRO A 338 -8.10 -13.38 7.03
CA PRO A 338 -8.56 -12.41 8.04
C PRO A 338 -8.04 -12.65 9.45
N GLY A 339 -7.22 -13.68 9.68
CA GLY A 339 -6.60 -13.96 10.97
C GLY A 339 -5.40 -13.08 11.33
N ASP A 340 -4.86 -12.29 10.39
CA ASP A 340 -3.76 -11.35 10.65
C ASP A 340 -3.84 -10.13 9.72
N ALA A 341 -3.56 -8.94 10.27
CA ALA A 341 -3.48 -7.68 9.52
C ALA A 341 -2.35 -7.65 8.47
N MET A 342 -1.34 -8.51 8.61
CA MET A 342 -0.26 -8.67 7.62
C MET A 342 -0.57 -9.72 6.54
N ALA A 343 -1.73 -10.38 6.61
CA ALA A 343 -2.15 -11.36 5.60
C ALA A 343 -3.31 -10.85 4.73
N SER A 344 -4.08 -9.91 5.23
CA SER A 344 -5.30 -9.40 4.64
C SER A 344 -5.66 -8.13 5.41
N ASN A 345 -6.56 -7.27 4.93
CA ASN A 345 -6.98 -6.11 5.70
C ASN A 345 -8.48 -5.99 5.72
N THR A 346 -9.01 -5.57 6.86
CA THR A 346 -10.41 -5.27 7.03
C THR A 346 -10.55 -3.82 7.49
N ASN A 347 -11.77 -3.30 7.39
CA ASN A 347 -12.12 -2.03 8.01
C ASN A 347 -13.39 -2.22 8.86
N PRO A 348 -13.32 -2.08 10.20
CA PRO A 348 -12.12 -1.76 11.00
C PRO A 348 -11.02 -2.84 10.88
N PRO A 349 -9.73 -2.51 11.13
CA PRO A 349 -8.62 -3.46 11.05
C PRO A 349 -8.81 -4.62 12.03
N GLN A 350 -8.55 -5.83 11.56
CA GLN A 350 -8.44 -7.01 12.41
C GLN A 350 -7.15 -6.99 13.22
N HIS A 351 -7.08 -7.86 14.22
CA HIS A 351 -5.88 -8.04 15.03
C HIS A 351 -4.76 -8.76 14.27
N MET A 352 -3.52 -8.35 14.52
CA MET A 352 -2.30 -9.13 14.26
C MET A 352 -2.28 -10.42 15.10
N SER A 353 -1.74 -11.49 14.54
CA SER A 353 -1.58 -12.76 15.25
C SER A 353 -0.59 -12.64 16.42
N ALA A 354 -0.73 -13.54 17.39
CA ALA A 354 0.22 -13.64 18.51
C ALA A 354 1.66 -13.90 18.02
N PHE A 355 1.84 -14.61 16.90
CA PHE A 355 3.15 -14.82 16.31
C PHE A 355 3.80 -13.51 15.88
N MET A 356 3.05 -12.65 15.19
CA MET A 356 3.57 -11.35 14.75
C MET A 356 3.93 -10.46 15.92
N LYS A 357 3.05 -10.38 16.94
CA LYS A 357 3.30 -9.61 18.17
C LYS A 357 4.56 -10.06 18.90
N TRP A 358 4.81 -11.38 18.95
CA TRP A 358 5.99 -11.95 19.60
C TRP A 358 7.26 -11.80 18.77
N LYS A 359 7.24 -12.25 17.52
CA LYS A 359 8.43 -12.42 16.68
C LYS A 359 8.93 -11.11 16.10
N TYR A 360 8.02 -10.29 15.59
CA TYR A 360 8.35 -9.03 14.92
C TYR A 360 8.09 -7.87 15.85
N GLY A 361 6.92 -7.81 16.50
CA GLY A 361 6.56 -6.69 17.38
C GLY A 361 7.36 -6.57 18.68
N GLY A 362 7.76 -7.70 19.28
CA GLY A 362 8.38 -7.72 20.62
C GLY A 362 7.42 -7.32 21.76
N TRP A 363 6.10 -7.26 21.51
CA TRP A 363 5.10 -6.78 22.46
C TRP A 363 4.61 -7.82 23.45
N ILE A 364 4.86 -9.09 23.17
CA ILE A 364 4.60 -10.19 24.10
C ILE A 364 5.87 -11.00 24.26
N SER A 365 6.15 -11.42 25.48
CA SER A 365 7.37 -12.17 25.81
C SER A 365 7.34 -13.64 25.37
N SER A 366 6.14 -14.20 25.17
CA SER A 366 5.95 -15.58 24.74
C SER A 366 4.56 -15.81 24.14
N ILE A 367 4.43 -16.87 23.34
CA ILE A 367 3.14 -17.39 22.88
C ILE A 367 2.69 -18.46 23.87
N ARG A 368 1.51 -18.28 24.48
CA ARG A 368 0.98 -19.22 25.47
C ARG A 368 0.60 -20.53 24.80
N VAL A 369 1.24 -21.63 25.22
CA VAL A 369 0.88 -22.98 24.77
C VAL A 369 -0.35 -23.45 25.54
N ILE A 370 -1.45 -23.70 24.82
CA ILE A 370 -2.63 -24.37 25.39
C ILE A 370 -2.40 -25.88 25.27
N ARG A 371 -2.28 -26.58 26.41
CA ARG A 371 -2.24 -28.05 26.45
C ARG A 371 -3.60 -28.55 26.92
N ALA A 372 -4.29 -29.29 26.05
CA ALA A 372 -5.44 -30.08 26.47
C ALA A 372 -4.91 -31.41 27.02
N PHE A 373 -5.16 -31.68 28.30
CA PHE A 373 -4.98 -33.03 28.82
C PHE A 373 -6.23 -33.82 28.42
N LEU A 374 -6.08 -34.78 27.51
CA LEU A 374 -7.06 -35.83 27.35
C LEU A 374 -7.00 -36.66 28.63
N ASN A 375 -7.99 -36.49 29.51
CA ASN A 375 -8.19 -37.44 30.59
C ASN A 375 -8.49 -38.79 29.94
N ALA A 376 -7.54 -39.72 30.03
CA ALA A 376 -7.82 -41.11 29.72
C ALA A 376 -8.77 -41.62 30.80
N GLU A 377 -10.00 -41.97 30.40
CA GLU A 377 -10.94 -42.74 31.23
C GLU A 377 -10.47 -44.17 31.43
#